data_AF-A0A8T3MUB7-F1
#
_entry.id   AF-A0A8T3MUB7-F1
#
_cell.length_a   1.000
_cell.length_b   1.000
_cell.length_c   1.000
_cell.angle_alpha   90.00
_cell.angle_beta   90.00
_cell.angle_gamma   90.00
#
_symmetry.space_group_name_H-M   'P 1'
#
loop_
_entity.id
_entity.type
_entity.pdbx_description
1 polymer ?
#
loop_
_entity_poly.entity_id
_entity_poly.type
_entity_poly.pdbx_seq_one_letter_code
_entity_poly.pdbx_strand_id
1 'polypeptide(L)'
;MTGRDDARTAVLAKIRAALDDRPATVGIPRAYEQTLPGDQDVMELFAERVADYQAVVHRATPPGLAATIAAIIEANDARRLAVPAGVAASWLTASSAERVADEPPLTHHQLDQLDGVVTGCAVAIAETGTIVL
;
A
#
# COMPACT_ATOMS: atom_id res chain seq x y z
N MET A 1 27.11 -31.25 -0.18
CA MET A 1 26.24 -30.37 0.63
C MET A 1 27.00 -29.90 1.88
N THR A 2 28.15 -29.24 1.70
CA THR A 2 29.15 -29.00 2.78
C THR A 2 29.79 -27.61 2.75
N GLY A 3 29.67 -26.84 1.65
CA GLY A 3 30.27 -25.50 1.55
C GLY A 3 29.48 -24.37 2.22
N ARG A 4 28.16 -24.51 2.41
CA ARG A 4 27.31 -23.48 3.02
C ARG A 4 27.40 -23.47 4.56
N ASP A 5 27.56 -24.64 5.16
CA ASP A 5 27.79 -24.76 6.61
C ASP A 5 29.18 -24.29 7.02
N ASP A 6 30.18 -24.53 6.17
CA ASP A 6 31.56 -24.03 6.39
C ASP A 6 31.61 -22.49 6.28
N ALA A 7 31.04 -21.91 5.23
CA ALA A 7 30.98 -20.45 5.08
C ALA A 7 30.21 -19.77 6.22
N ARG A 8 29.06 -20.32 6.63
CA ARG A 8 28.29 -19.82 7.78
C ARG A 8 29.11 -19.90 9.07
N THR A 9 29.79 -21.03 9.30
CA THR A 9 30.60 -21.25 10.51
C THR A 9 31.78 -20.29 10.56
N ALA A 10 32.48 -20.09 9.44
CA ALA A 10 33.58 -19.14 9.34
C ALA A 10 33.14 -17.69 9.60
N VAL A 11 31.99 -17.27 9.07
CA VAL A 11 31.43 -15.93 9.32
C VAL A 11 31.04 -15.76 10.79
N LEU A 12 30.35 -16.73 11.39
CA LEU A 12 29.97 -16.65 12.80
C LEU A 12 31.17 -16.66 13.75
N ALA A 13 32.24 -17.40 13.43
CA ALA A 13 33.48 -17.39 14.20
C ALA A 13 34.15 -16.00 14.18
N LYS A 14 34.19 -15.34 13.00
CA LYS A 14 34.71 -13.98 12.86
C LYS A 14 33.88 -12.96 13.63
N ILE A 15 32.55 -13.06 13.57
CA ILE A 15 31.65 -12.17 14.33
C ILE A 15 31.87 -12.31 15.83
N ARG A 16 32.00 -13.54 16.34
CA ARG A 16 32.27 -13.79 17.78
C ARG A 16 33.62 -13.21 18.20
N ALA A 17 34.66 -13.44 17.40
CA ALA A 17 35.99 -12.88 17.67
C ALA A 17 35.99 -11.34 17.67
N ALA A 18 35.23 -10.73 16.76
CA ALA A 18 35.09 -9.27 16.68
C ALA A 18 34.25 -8.63 17.80
N LEU A 19 33.54 -9.44 18.60
CA LEU A 19 32.69 -8.98 19.71
C LEU A 19 33.20 -9.47 21.07
N ASP A 20 34.41 -10.05 21.13
CA ASP A 20 34.98 -10.69 22.33
C ASP A 20 35.22 -9.68 23.46
N ASP A 21 35.57 -8.43 23.09
CA ASP A 21 35.73 -7.30 23.99
C ASP A 21 34.40 -6.62 24.37
N ARG A 22 33.27 -7.15 23.91
CA ARG A 22 31.89 -6.66 24.15
C ARG A 22 31.83 -5.12 24.04
N PRO A 23 32.14 -4.57 22.85
CA PRO A 23 32.16 -3.14 22.66
C PRO A 23 30.78 -2.58 23.03
N ALA A 24 30.77 -1.48 23.78
CA ALA A 24 29.52 -0.84 24.16
C ALA A 24 28.71 -0.49 22.91
N THR A 25 27.42 -0.79 22.92
CA THR A 25 26.52 -0.38 21.84
C THR A 25 26.58 1.14 21.71
N VAL A 26 27.02 1.63 20.56
CA VAL A 26 26.99 3.05 20.26
C VAL A 26 25.52 3.46 20.15
N GLY A 27 25.12 4.47 20.92
CA GLY A 27 23.78 5.05 20.80
C GLY A 27 23.61 5.62 19.39
N ILE A 28 22.68 5.08 18.62
CA ILE A 28 22.32 5.62 17.30
C ILE A 28 21.44 6.85 17.54
N PRO A 29 21.86 8.07 17.16
CA PRO A 29 21.01 9.24 17.31
C PRO A 29 19.81 9.09 16.37
N ARG A 30 18.63 8.86 16.94
CA ARG A 30 17.34 8.76 16.21
C ARG A 30 16.66 10.13 16.11
N ALA A 31 17.45 11.18 15.93
CA ALA A 31 16.98 12.57 15.87
C ALA A 31 16.51 12.97 14.46
N TYR A 32 15.97 12.01 13.69
CA TYR A 32 15.28 12.33 12.44
C TYR A 32 13.90 12.90 12.74
N GLU A 33 13.36 13.63 11.78
CA GLU A 33 12.00 14.14 11.85
C GLU A 33 11.02 12.97 11.91
N GLN A 34 10.14 12.99 12.92
CA GLN A 34 9.11 11.96 13.13
C GLN A 34 7.73 12.45 12.70
N THR A 35 7.63 13.74 12.41
CA THR A 35 6.39 14.44 12.09
C THR A 35 6.70 15.49 11.06
N LEU A 36 5.80 15.69 10.11
CA LEU A 36 5.85 16.83 9.21
C LEU A 36 5.72 18.14 10.01
N PRO A 37 6.29 19.26 9.53
CA PRO A 37 6.07 20.58 10.10
C PRO A 37 4.57 20.88 10.26
N GLY A 38 4.19 21.52 11.37
CA GLY A 38 2.79 21.56 11.83
C GLY A 38 1.81 22.40 11.01
N ASP A 39 2.27 23.08 9.96
CA ASP A 39 1.45 23.91 9.08
C ASP A 39 1.15 23.26 7.72
N GLN A 40 1.70 22.08 7.42
CA GLN A 40 1.42 21.38 6.17
C GLN A 40 0.04 20.71 6.16
N ASP A 41 -0.71 20.94 5.09
CA ASP A 41 -1.89 20.13 4.76
C ASP A 41 -1.43 18.76 4.26
N VAL A 42 -1.46 17.77 5.14
CA VAL A 42 -1.05 16.39 4.85
C VAL A 42 -1.90 15.75 3.74
N MET A 43 -3.18 16.14 3.63
CA MET A 43 -4.06 15.63 2.57
C MET A 43 -3.71 16.24 1.22
N GLU A 44 -3.38 17.53 1.18
CA GLU A 44 -2.87 18.19 -0.03
C GLU A 44 -1.55 17.61 -0.48
N LEU A 45 -0.59 17.50 0.45
CA LEU A 45 0.71 16.91 0.16
C LEU A 45 0.57 15.48 -0.40
N PHE A 46 -0.29 14.65 0.21
CA PHE A 46 -0.53 13.31 -0.31
C PHE A 46 -1.16 13.32 -1.71
N ALA A 47 -2.16 14.17 -1.94
CA ALA A 47 -2.81 14.28 -3.24
C ALA A 47 -1.83 14.70 -4.34
N GLU A 48 -1.00 15.71 -4.08
CA GLU A 48 0.06 16.16 -4.99
C GLU A 48 1.05 15.02 -5.27
N ARG A 49 1.57 14.35 -4.24
CA ARG A 49 2.56 13.29 -4.40
C ARG A 49 2.02 12.06 -5.14
N VAL A 50 0.77 11.70 -4.91
CA VAL A 50 0.12 10.60 -5.66
C VAL A 50 -0.10 11.00 -7.13
N ALA A 51 -0.49 12.25 -7.38
CA ALA A 51 -0.66 12.75 -8.74
C ALA A 51 0.66 12.80 -9.53
N ASP A 52 1.80 13.04 -8.87
CA ASP A 52 3.13 12.98 -9.48
C ASP A 52 3.44 11.59 -10.09
N TYR A 53 2.83 10.51 -9.55
CA TYR A 53 2.92 9.14 -10.10
C TYR A 53 1.88 8.86 -11.20
N GLN A 54 1.29 9.88 -11.81
CA GLN A 54 0.26 9.80 -12.86
C GLN A 54 -1.07 9.19 -12.40
N ALA A 55 -1.31 9.08 -11.10
CA ALA A 55 -2.62 8.70 -10.58
C ALA A 55 -3.60 9.88 -10.64
N VAL A 56 -4.87 9.60 -10.92
CA VAL A 56 -5.94 10.60 -10.85
C VAL A 56 -6.50 10.62 -9.43
N VAL A 57 -6.44 11.79 -8.78
CA VAL A 57 -6.91 11.96 -7.41
C VAL A 57 -8.28 12.63 -7.39
N HIS A 58 -9.25 11.97 -6.74
CA HIS A 58 -10.57 12.52 -6.48
C HIS A 58 -10.76 12.73 -4.98
N ARG A 59 -11.19 13.94 -4.59
CA ARG A 59 -11.59 14.22 -3.20
C ARG A 59 -13.09 14.00 -3.03
N ALA A 60 -13.46 13.25 -2.01
CA ALA A 60 -14.84 12.98 -1.68
C ALA A 60 -15.07 13.15 -0.17
N THR A 61 -16.27 13.59 0.18
CA THR A 61 -16.77 13.50 1.56
C THR A 61 -17.37 12.10 1.79
N PRO A 62 -17.52 11.65 3.06
CA PRO A 62 -18.13 10.35 3.33
C PRO A 62 -19.51 10.15 2.66
N PRO A 63 -20.43 11.14 2.63
CA PRO A 63 -21.70 11.00 1.90
C PRO A 63 -21.54 10.98 0.36
N GLY A 64 -20.52 11.65 -0.17
CA GLY A 64 -20.25 11.73 -1.61
C GLY A 64 -19.40 10.59 -2.16
N LEU A 65 -18.85 9.73 -1.30
CA LEU A 65 -17.89 8.69 -1.67
C LEU A 65 -18.46 7.71 -2.71
N ALA A 66 -19.66 7.18 -2.46
CA ALA A 66 -20.28 6.20 -3.35
C ALA A 66 -20.55 6.77 -4.75
N ALA A 67 -21.03 8.02 -4.81
CA ALA A 67 -21.25 8.72 -6.08
C ALA A 67 -19.93 9.01 -6.82
N THR A 68 -18.87 9.35 -6.09
CA THR A 68 -17.54 9.60 -6.67
C THR A 68 -16.97 8.31 -7.28
N ILE A 69 -17.04 7.19 -6.55
CA ILE A 69 -16.60 5.89 -7.06
C ILE A 69 -17.40 5.49 -8.31
N ALA A 70 -18.73 5.66 -8.30
CA ALA A 70 -19.57 5.38 -9.45
C ALA A 70 -19.18 6.21 -10.69
N ALA A 71 -18.93 7.50 -10.51
CA ALA A 71 -18.50 8.38 -11.60
C ALA A 71 -17.13 7.98 -12.19
N ILE A 72 -16.18 7.52 -11.35
CA ILE A 72 -14.88 7.02 -11.80
C ILE A 72 -15.06 5.73 -12.61
N ILE A 73 -15.88 4.81 -12.14
CA ILE A 73 -16.17 3.55 -12.83
C ILE A 73 -16.79 3.84 -14.22
N GLU A 74 -17.78 4.73 -14.28
CA GLU A 74 -18.44 5.13 -15.53
C GLU A 74 -17.47 5.81 -16.50
N ALA A 75 -16.64 6.74 -16.01
CA ALA A 75 -15.66 7.44 -16.83
C ALA A 75 -14.59 6.51 -17.45
N ASN A 76 -14.35 5.34 -16.85
CA ASN A 76 -13.43 4.32 -17.35
C ASN A 76 -14.13 3.20 -18.14
N ASP A 77 -15.45 3.28 -18.37
CA ASP A 77 -16.27 2.19 -18.96
C ASP A 77 -16.08 0.83 -18.26
N ALA A 78 -15.79 0.85 -16.96
CA ALA A 78 -15.51 -0.34 -16.17
C ALA A 78 -16.83 -1.04 -15.78
N ARG A 79 -16.93 -2.33 -16.09
CA ARG A 79 -18.16 -3.12 -15.92
C ARG A 79 -17.99 -4.25 -14.92
N ARG A 80 -16.78 -4.77 -14.73
CA ARG A 80 -16.48 -5.93 -13.87
C ARG A 80 -15.28 -5.61 -12.99
N LEU A 81 -15.50 -5.54 -11.69
CA LEU A 81 -14.50 -5.12 -10.72
C LEU A 81 -14.26 -6.21 -9.69
N ALA A 82 -12.99 -6.50 -9.39
CA ALA A 82 -12.63 -7.26 -8.22
C ALA A 82 -12.96 -6.45 -6.95
N VAL A 83 -13.65 -7.08 -6.00
CA VAL A 83 -14.02 -6.44 -4.72
C VAL A 83 -13.64 -7.38 -3.58
N PRO A 84 -12.51 -7.14 -2.89
CA PRO A 84 -12.11 -7.90 -1.72
C PRO A 84 -13.10 -7.74 -0.55
N ALA A 85 -13.17 -8.73 0.34
CA ALA A 85 -14.11 -8.76 1.47
C ALA A 85 -14.01 -7.56 2.44
N GLY A 86 -12.86 -6.88 2.48
CA GLY A 86 -12.65 -5.69 3.32
C GLY A 86 -13.29 -4.40 2.80
N VAL A 87 -13.81 -4.39 1.57
CA VAL A 87 -14.45 -3.21 0.98
C VAL A 87 -15.89 -3.08 1.47
N ALA A 88 -16.23 -1.94 2.04
CA ALA A 88 -17.59 -1.68 2.50
C ALA A 88 -18.57 -1.65 1.33
N ALA A 89 -19.64 -2.45 1.41
CA ALA A 89 -20.67 -2.51 0.36
C ALA A 89 -21.33 -1.15 0.07
N SER A 90 -21.34 -0.24 1.06
CA SER A 90 -21.85 1.13 0.93
C SER A 90 -21.08 1.98 -0.09
N TRP A 91 -19.83 1.65 -0.40
CA TRP A 91 -19.01 2.38 -1.36
C TRP A 91 -19.45 2.18 -2.81
N LEU A 92 -20.15 1.07 -3.08
CA LEU A 92 -20.52 0.66 -4.44
C LEU A 92 -22.03 0.75 -4.69
N THR A 93 -22.82 1.30 -3.76
CA THR A 93 -24.29 1.38 -3.86
C THR A 93 -24.79 2.22 -5.03
N ALA A 94 -23.98 3.18 -5.48
CA ALA A 94 -24.29 4.04 -6.62
C ALA A 94 -23.75 3.51 -7.96
N SER A 95 -23.00 2.39 -7.96
CA SER A 95 -22.44 1.78 -9.17
C SER A 95 -23.23 0.55 -9.60
N SER A 96 -23.41 0.39 -10.91
CA SER A 96 -24.01 -0.80 -11.54
C SER A 96 -22.99 -1.84 -12.00
N ALA A 97 -21.69 -1.63 -11.76
CA ALA A 97 -20.66 -2.60 -12.13
C ALA A 97 -20.86 -3.94 -11.40
N GLU A 98 -20.59 -5.03 -12.12
CA GLU A 98 -20.51 -6.37 -11.56
C GLU A 98 -19.36 -6.43 -10.55
N ARG A 99 -19.66 -6.93 -9.36
CA ARG A 99 -18.70 -7.10 -8.27
C ARG A 99 -18.28 -8.55 -8.23
N VAL A 100 -17.01 -8.81 -8.53
CA VAL A 100 -16.45 -10.16 -8.54
C VAL A 100 -15.67 -10.35 -7.24
N ALA A 101 -16.13 -11.30 -6.42
CA ALA A 101 -15.43 -11.67 -5.20
C ALA A 101 -14.24 -12.58 -5.53
N ASP A 102 -13.18 -12.50 -4.73
CA ASP A 102 -12.01 -13.37 -4.80
C ASP A 102 -12.14 -14.59 -3.85
N GLU A 103 -13.38 -15.05 -3.65
CA GLU A 103 -13.70 -16.24 -2.86
C GLU A 103 -14.79 -17.06 -3.59
N PRO A 104 -14.44 -18.24 -4.15
CA PRO A 104 -13.09 -18.84 -4.17
C PRO A 104 -12.09 -18.00 -4.98
N PRO A 105 -10.77 -18.18 -4.76
CA PRO A 105 -9.74 -17.39 -5.44
C PRO A 105 -9.89 -17.41 -6.96
N LEU A 106 -9.81 -16.23 -7.57
CA LEU A 106 -9.83 -16.03 -9.00
C LEU A 106 -8.50 -16.54 -9.59
N THR A 107 -8.61 -17.24 -10.71
CA THR A 107 -7.46 -17.59 -11.53
C THR A 107 -6.86 -16.35 -12.16
N HIS A 108 -5.57 -16.39 -12.56
CA HIS A 108 -4.94 -15.29 -13.30
C HIS A 108 -5.72 -14.90 -14.55
N HIS A 109 -6.30 -15.88 -15.26
CA HIS A 109 -7.14 -15.61 -16.43
C HIS A 109 -8.43 -14.87 -16.04
N GLN A 110 -9.06 -15.21 -14.92
CA GLN A 110 -10.25 -14.48 -14.47
C GLN A 110 -9.92 -13.05 -14.05
N LEU A 111 -8.77 -12.82 -13.41
CA LEU A 111 -8.29 -11.49 -13.04
C LEU A 111 -8.00 -10.60 -14.26
N ASP A 112 -7.38 -11.16 -15.30
CA ASP A 112 -7.08 -10.45 -16.57
C ASP A 112 -8.33 -10.02 -17.34
N GLN A 113 -9.49 -10.62 -17.05
CA GLN A 113 -10.79 -10.29 -17.66
C GLN A 113 -11.60 -9.27 -16.84
N LEU A 114 -11.01 -8.68 -15.79
CA LEU A 114 -11.63 -7.62 -15.00
C LEU A 114 -11.13 -6.25 -15.45
N ASP A 115 -11.99 -5.25 -15.31
CA ASP A 115 -11.68 -3.88 -15.71
C ASP A 115 -10.91 -3.13 -14.61
N GLY A 116 -10.83 -3.71 -13.41
CA GLY A 116 -10.09 -3.14 -12.28
C GLY A 116 -10.44 -3.78 -10.95
N VAL A 117 -9.93 -3.15 -9.88
CA VAL A 117 -10.17 -3.55 -8.49
C VAL A 117 -10.51 -2.32 -7.67
N VAL A 118 -11.43 -2.48 -6.71
CA VAL A 118 -11.69 -1.48 -5.67
C VAL A 118 -11.08 -1.98 -4.38
N THR A 119 -10.17 -1.21 -3.78
CA THR A 119 -9.55 -1.57 -2.50
C THR A 119 -9.60 -0.40 -1.52
N GLY A 120 -9.52 -0.72 -0.23
CA GLY A 120 -9.04 0.24 0.76
C GLY A 120 -7.51 0.31 0.74
N CYS A 121 -6.94 0.94 1.76
CA CYS A 121 -5.53 0.84 2.12
C CYS A 121 -5.39 0.78 3.64
N ALA A 122 -4.30 0.19 4.12
CA ALA A 122 -3.98 0.16 5.54
C ALA A 122 -3.38 1.51 6.00
N VAL A 123 -2.51 2.10 5.19
CA VAL A 123 -1.92 3.42 5.45
C VAL A 123 -1.54 4.14 4.15
N ALA A 124 -1.65 5.47 4.18
CA ALA A 124 -1.18 6.37 3.15
C ALA A 124 -0.07 7.27 3.72
N ILE A 125 1.02 7.44 2.97
CA ILE A 125 2.19 8.24 3.38
C ILE A 125 2.27 9.46 2.47
N ALA A 126 1.97 10.64 3.04
CA ALA A 126 1.92 11.89 2.30
C ALA A 126 3.25 12.26 1.65
N GLU A 127 4.35 12.19 2.41
CA GLU A 127 5.68 12.63 1.97
C GLU A 127 6.15 11.93 0.69
N THR A 128 5.83 10.65 0.53
CA THR A 128 6.28 9.80 -0.58
C THR A 128 5.17 9.44 -1.57
N GLY A 129 3.93 9.88 -1.34
CA GLY A 129 2.77 9.50 -2.17
C GLY A 129 2.51 7.99 -2.17
N THR A 130 2.76 7.30 -1.05
CA THR A 130 2.73 5.83 -0.98
C THR A 130 1.42 5.32 -0.38
N ILE A 131 0.87 4.26 -0.99
CA ILE A 131 -0.28 3.50 -0.49
C ILE A 131 0.22 2.12 -0.07
N VAL A 132 -0.10 1.72 1.16
CA VAL A 132 0.19 0.38 1.69
C VAL A 132 -1.14 -0.39 1.79
N LEU A 133 -1.20 -1.56 1.16
CA LEU A 133 -2.37 -2.44 1.10
C LEU A 133 -2.31 -3.54 2.16
#